data_AF-R6TVB2-F1
#
_entry.id   AF-R6TVB2-F1
#
_cell.length_a   1.000
_cell.length_b   1.000
_cell.length_c   1.000
_cell.angle_alpha   90.00
_cell.angle_beta   90.00
_cell.angle_gamma   90.00
#
_symmetry.space_group_name_H-M   'P 1'
#
loop_
_entity.id
_entity.type
_entity.pdbx_description
1 polymer ?
#
loop_
_entity_poly.entity_id
_entity_poly.type
_entity_poly.pdbx_seq_one_letter_code
_entity_poly.pdbx_strand_id
1 'polypeptide(L)'
;MSFDLKVMKEPEQKYTYRQSTQISMQCGLVGYLRADMDTNGKGFFSSWNDYRTDLKTDEFKAEFDDLINTYRQKDNFLADRNTLSKFCYKEALQYDSDERSFGVRIDSDDYAYLCRLNPHQGEYNLYCYCYKKEWLDDHIRNAEKGIRFITPEYKEKFRIKDGDRIRITYSDGKTCDMVCRYIDEYHVEVGDNLYHICEFAERIEQNGAKVIPLRSDLPETCYATLPGTDEVIIIKRGESGYYTCEYSTDDKTFNRALVDDRNSNLGVSKAQVEAMLAGSMFGWDVPAADPKSYDENGKLLHNPKDRGDAR
;
A
#
# COMPACT_ATOMS: atom_id res chain seq x y z
N MET A 1 -18.13 16.19 -23.69
CA MET A 1 -17.24 16.16 -22.52
C MET A 1 -16.02 15.31 -22.87
N SER A 2 -14.83 15.62 -22.35
CA SER A 2 -13.62 14.84 -22.59
C SER A 2 -13.28 14.03 -21.34
N PHE A 3 -12.96 12.75 -21.52
CA PHE A 3 -12.54 11.86 -20.46
C PHE A 3 -11.12 11.39 -20.74
N ASP A 4 -10.24 11.55 -19.76
CA ASP A 4 -8.82 11.23 -19.86
C ASP A 4 -8.54 9.89 -19.18
N LEU A 5 -8.38 8.84 -19.98
CA LEU A 5 -8.11 7.48 -19.52
C LEU A 5 -6.61 7.28 -19.25
N LYS A 6 -6.30 6.86 -18.03
CA LYS A 6 -4.94 6.63 -17.53
C LYS A 6 -4.81 5.23 -16.96
N VAL A 7 -3.60 4.69 -17.08
CA VAL A 7 -3.19 3.57 -16.24
C VAL A 7 -3.26 4.03 -14.78
N MET A 8 -3.92 3.25 -13.93
CA MET A 8 -3.99 3.53 -12.50
C MET A 8 -2.58 3.48 -11.89
N LYS A 9 -2.34 4.28 -10.86
CA LYS A 9 -1.11 4.21 -10.06
C LYS A 9 -1.31 3.30 -8.86
N GLU A 10 -0.26 2.63 -8.40
CA GLU A 10 -0.33 1.74 -7.22
C GLU A 10 -0.97 2.40 -5.97
N PRO A 11 -0.65 3.66 -5.58
CA PRO A 11 -1.29 4.29 -4.43
C PRO A 11 -2.81 4.45 -4.56
N GLU A 12 -3.32 4.53 -5.80
CA GLU A 12 -4.75 4.71 -6.09
C GLU A 12 -5.55 3.42 -5.90
N GLN A 13 -4.92 2.23 -6.00
CA GLN A 13 -5.60 0.93 -5.94
C GLN A 13 -6.49 0.81 -4.70
N LYS A 14 -6.01 1.31 -3.55
CA LYS A 14 -6.71 1.24 -2.26
C LYS A 14 -8.08 1.90 -2.35
N TYR A 15 -8.21 2.97 -3.12
CA TYR A 15 -9.44 3.76 -3.28
C TYR A 15 -10.43 3.13 -4.27
N THR A 16 -10.16 1.94 -4.79
CA THR A 16 -11.14 1.09 -5.51
C THR A 16 -11.83 0.06 -4.62
N TYR A 17 -11.56 0.13 -3.31
CA TYR A 17 -12.23 -0.65 -2.28
C TYR A 17 -12.95 0.31 -1.33
N ARG A 18 -13.86 -0.26 -0.53
CA ARG A 18 -14.53 0.47 0.53
C ARG A 18 -13.49 1.11 1.46
N GLN A 19 -13.60 2.42 1.63
CA GLN A 19 -12.82 3.19 2.60
C GLN A 19 -13.59 3.37 3.91
N SER A 20 -12.87 3.82 4.94
CA SER A 20 -13.50 4.31 6.17
C SER A 20 -14.36 5.55 5.88
N THR A 21 -15.17 5.92 6.87
CA THR A 21 -15.96 7.15 6.73
C THR A 21 -15.09 8.38 6.64
N GLN A 22 -14.02 8.46 7.43
CA GLN A 22 -13.14 9.61 7.45
C GLN A 22 -12.48 9.84 6.08
N ILE A 23 -11.88 8.81 5.50
CA ILE A 23 -11.20 8.90 4.19
C ILE A 23 -12.20 9.21 3.07
N SER A 24 -13.34 8.51 3.06
CA SER A 24 -14.37 8.74 2.03
C SER A 24 -14.87 10.18 2.03
N MET A 25 -15.02 10.78 3.23
CA MET A 25 -15.41 12.18 3.37
C MET A 25 -14.32 13.14 2.88
N GLN A 26 -13.06 12.90 3.25
CA GLN A 26 -11.92 13.74 2.85
C GLN A 26 -11.65 13.69 1.35
N CYS A 27 -11.83 12.54 0.71
CA CYS A 27 -11.63 12.37 -0.72
C CYS A 27 -12.87 12.72 -1.57
N GLY A 28 -13.99 13.06 -0.94
CA GLY A 28 -15.22 13.43 -1.65
C GLY A 28 -15.81 12.27 -2.47
N LEU A 29 -15.87 11.07 -1.88
CA LEU A 29 -16.49 9.89 -2.51
C LEU A 29 -17.99 10.12 -2.69
N VAL A 30 -18.45 10.33 -3.93
CA VAL A 30 -19.87 10.49 -4.25
C VAL A 30 -20.60 9.15 -4.06
N GLY A 31 -19.98 8.08 -4.54
CA GLY A 31 -20.49 6.72 -4.50
C GLY A 31 -19.73 5.85 -5.49
N TYR A 32 -20.24 4.64 -5.74
CA TYR A 32 -19.66 3.77 -6.75
C TYR A 32 -20.70 2.95 -7.50
N LEU A 33 -20.41 2.69 -8.77
CA LEU A 33 -21.15 1.74 -9.59
C LEU A 33 -20.43 0.40 -9.58
N ARG A 34 -21.19 -0.70 -9.50
CA ARG A 34 -20.69 -2.03 -9.85
C ARG A 34 -21.50 -2.60 -10.99
N ALA A 35 -20.85 -3.33 -11.91
CA ALA A 35 -21.52 -3.95 -13.04
C ALA A 35 -21.02 -5.36 -13.35
N ASP A 36 -21.91 -6.18 -13.90
CA ASP A 36 -21.66 -7.54 -14.42
C ASP A 36 -22.01 -7.58 -15.92
N MET A 37 -21.20 -8.29 -16.71
CA MET A 37 -21.36 -8.47 -18.14
C MET A 37 -22.13 -9.75 -18.54
N ASP A 38 -22.81 -10.39 -17.58
CA ASP A 38 -23.65 -11.57 -17.78
C ASP A 38 -22.86 -12.83 -18.21
N THR A 39 -23.57 -13.94 -18.26
CA THR A 39 -23.10 -15.27 -18.64
C THR A 39 -22.44 -15.24 -20.01
N ASN A 40 -23.08 -14.64 -21.02
CA ASN A 40 -22.56 -14.57 -22.39
C ASN A 40 -21.52 -13.46 -22.61
N GLY A 41 -21.24 -12.62 -21.60
CA GLY A 41 -20.27 -11.54 -21.65
C GLY A 41 -20.71 -10.31 -22.46
N LYS A 42 -21.97 -10.23 -22.89
CA LYS A 42 -22.53 -9.14 -23.70
C LYS A 42 -23.50 -8.23 -22.93
N GLY A 43 -23.87 -8.61 -21.72
CA GLY A 43 -24.75 -7.81 -20.86
C GLY A 43 -24.01 -6.64 -20.22
N PHE A 44 -24.76 -5.75 -19.56
CA PHE A 44 -24.20 -4.77 -18.63
C PHE A 44 -25.26 -4.47 -17.56
N PHE A 45 -25.28 -5.28 -16.51
CA PHE A 45 -26.20 -5.15 -15.39
C PHE A 45 -25.48 -4.40 -14.27
N SER A 46 -25.97 -3.23 -13.92
CA SER A 46 -25.30 -2.36 -12.96
C SER A 46 -26.17 -1.98 -11.77
N SER A 47 -25.51 -1.64 -10.67
CA SER A 47 -26.13 -1.09 -9.48
C SER A 47 -25.25 0.04 -8.93
N TRP A 48 -25.90 1.08 -8.43
CA TRP A 48 -25.26 2.21 -7.78
C TRP A 48 -25.30 2.05 -6.25
N ASN A 49 -24.22 2.44 -5.59
CA ASN A 49 -24.12 2.49 -4.13
C ASN A 49 -23.80 3.92 -3.72
N ASP A 50 -24.73 4.56 -3.03
CA ASP A 50 -24.59 5.93 -2.57
C ASP A 50 -23.62 6.05 -1.39
N TYR A 51 -22.88 7.16 -1.35
CA TYR A 51 -22.02 7.51 -0.23
C TYR A 51 -22.26 8.97 0.22
N ARG A 52 -21.81 9.96 -0.56
CA ARG A 52 -22.10 11.39 -0.34
C ARG A 52 -23.20 11.86 -1.29
N THR A 53 -24.44 11.65 -0.87
CA THR A 53 -25.62 12.03 -1.67
C THR A 53 -25.74 13.53 -1.91
N ASP A 54 -25.17 14.36 -1.02
CA ASP A 54 -25.05 15.81 -1.20
C ASP A 54 -24.10 16.20 -2.36
N LEU A 55 -23.14 15.35 -2.72
CA LEU A 55 -22.25 15.55 -3.87
C LEU A 55 -22.81 14.95 -5.17
N LYS A 56 -23.91 14.18 -5.11
CA LYS A 56 -24.53 13.53 -6.26
C LYS A 56 -25.50 14.48 -6.97
N THR A 57 -24.96 15.56 -7.51
CA THR A 57 -25.73 16.57 -8.24
C THR A 57 -26.28 16.03 -9.56
N ASP A 58 -27.19 16.76 -10.20
CA ASP A 58 -27.73 16.34 -11.50
C ASP A 58 -26.69 16.49 -12.61
N GLU A 59 -25.78 17.44 -12.50
CA GLU A 59 -24.61 17.58 -13.38
C GLU A 59 -23.70 16.35 -13.28
N PHE A 60 -23.39 15.91 -12.05
CA PHE A 60 -22.61 14.69 -11.83
C PHE A 60 -23.28 13.45 -12.45
N LYS A 61 -24.59 13.29 -12.24
CA LYS A 61 -25.32 12.14 -12.80
C LYS A 61 -25.27 12.13 -14.32
N ALA A 62 -25.52 13.27 -14.96
CA ALA A 62 -25.46 13.39 -16.42
C ALA A 62 -24.05 13.09 -16.96
N GLU A 63 -23.02 13.65 -16.34
CA GLU A 63 -21.62 13.38 -16.70
C GLU A 63 -21.25 11.91 -16.50
N PHE A 64 -21.64 11.30 -15.39
CA PHE A 64 -21.33 9.91 -15.10
C PHE A 64 -22.05 8.95 -16.04
N ASP A 65 -23.30 9.23 -16.39
CA ASP A 65 -24.04 8.49 -17.41
C ASP A 65 -23.34 8.58 -18.77
N ASP A 66 -22.88 9.78 -19.15
CA ASP A 66 -22.10 9.99 -20.38
C ASP A 66 -20.78 9.20 -20.37
N LEU A 67 -20.05 9.18 -19.24
CA LEU A 67 -18.81 8.41 -19.09
C LEU A 67 -19.05 6.91 -19.28
N ILE A 68 -20.01 6.34 -18.55
CA ILE A 68 -20.30 4.91 -18.60
C ILE A 68 -20.79 4.52 -20.00
N ASN A 69 -21.67 5.32 -20.61
CA ASN A 69 -22.15 5.03 -21.95
C ASN A 69 -21.04 5.17 -23.00
N THR A 70 -20.12 6.13 -22.87
CA THR A 70 -18.96 6.26 -23.76
C THR A 70 -18.12 5.00 -23.80
N TYR A 71 -17.72 4.48 -22.63
CA TYR A 71 -16.87 3.28 -22.58
C TYR A 71 -17.61 1.97 -22.87
N ARG A 72 -18.95 1.97 -22.87
CA ARG A 72 -19.79 0.84 -23.31
C ARG A 72 -19.99 0.80 -24.83
N GLN A 73 -19.66 1.87 -25.55
CA GLN A 73 -19.74 1.86 -27.01
C GLN A 73 -18.81 0.81 -27.61
N LYS A 74 -19.14 0.37 -28.83
CA LYS A 74 -18.33 -0.56 -29.59
C LYS A 74 -16.87 -0.08 -29.65
N ASP A 75 -15.94 -1.01 -29.53
CA ASP A 75 -14.49 -0.81 -29.56
C ASP A 75 -13.87 -0.19 -28.28
N ASN A 76 -14.68 0.15 -27.26
CA ASN A 76 -14.18 0.53 -25.93
C ASN A 76 -14.17 -0.64 -24.93
N PHE A 77 -13.43 -0.46 -23.83
CA PHE A 77 -13.12 -1.55 -22.89
C PHE A 77 -14.33 -2.09 -22.10
N LEU A 78 -15.45 -1.37 -22.02
CA LEU A 78 -16.70 -1.86 -21.41
C LEU A 78 -17.72 -2.39 -22.43
N ALA A 79 -17.34 -2.55 -23.70
CA ALA A 79 -18.26 -3.04 -24.74
C ALA A 79 -18.74 -4.48 -24.49
N ASP A 80 -17.82 -5.36 -24.09
CA ASP A 80 -18.10 -6.74 -23.69
C ASP A 80 -16.91 -7.33 -22.92
N ARG A 81 -17.12 -8.51 -22.29
CA ARG A 81 -16.10 -9.14 -21.44
C ARG A 81 -14.82 -9.51 -22.18
N ASN A 82 -14.92 -9.82 -23.48
CA ASN A 82 -13.74 -10.14 -24.30
C ASN A 82 -12.88 -8.90 -24.55
N THR A 83 -13.52 -7.78 -24.86
CA THR A 83 -12.86 -6.48 -25.06
C THR A 83 -12.26 -5.99 -23.76
N LEU A 84 -12.98 -6.13 -22.63
CA LEU A 84 -12.47 -5.86 -21.29
C LEU A 84 -11.22 -6.68 -20.98
N SER A 85 -11.28 -8.00 -21.20
CA SER A 85 -10.15 -8.90 -20.97
C SER A 85 -8.90 -8.48 -21.76
N LYS A 86 -9.06 -8.25 -23.06
CA LYS A 86 -7.94 -7.78 -23.91
C LYS A 86 -7.37 -6.45 -23.45
N PHE A 87 -8.23 -5.52 -23.02
CA PHE A 87 -7.80 -4.23 -22.52
C PHE A 87 -7.03 -4.38 -21.20
N CYS A 88 -7.55 -5.15 -20.23
CA CYS A 88 -6.90 -5.37 -18.93
C CYS A 88 -5.47 -5.86 -19.06
N TYR A 89 -5.23 -6.90 -19.87
CA TYR A 89 -3.90 -7.48 -20.05
C TYR A 89 -2.94 -6.65 -20.90
N LYS A 90 -3.41 -5.57 -21.54
CA LYS A 90 -2.60 -4.75 -22.45
C LYS A 90 -2.31 -3.35 -21.91
N GLU A 91 -3.30 -2.72 -21.27
CA GLU A 91 -3.29 -1.28 -20.99
C GLU A 91 -3.55 -0.95 -19.51
N ALA A 92 -4.01 -1.90 -18.68
CA ALA A 92 -4.40 -1.63 -17.28
C ALA A 92 -3.32 -2.06 -16.28
N LEU A 93 -3.36 -1.49 -15.07
CA LEU A 93 -2.51 -1.91 -13.97
C LEU A 93 -3.01 -3.25 -13.41
N GLN A 94 -2.22 -4.32 -13.44
CA GLN A 94 -2.53 -5.55 -12.70
C GLN A 94 -2.22 -5.35 -11.20
N TYR A 95 -3.10 -5.81 -10.30
CA TYR A 95 -2.90 -5.62 -8.86
C TYR A 95 -1.97 -6.69 -8.27
N ASP A 96 -1.00 -6.28 -7.46
CA ASP A 96 -0.04 -7.19 -6.83
C ASP A 96 -0.71 -8.15 -5.83
N SER A 97 -1.69 -7.66 -5.08
CA SER A 97 -2.40 -8.45 -4.07
C SER A 97 -3.53 -9.31 -4.63
N ASP A 98 -3.91 -9.10 -5.89
CA ASP A 98 -5.02 -9.78 -6.56
C ASP A 98 -4.79 -9.79 -8.07
N GLU A 99 -4.12 -10.83 -8.55
CA GLU A 99 -3.75 -10.99 -9.97
C GLU A 99 -4.96 -11.00 -10.93
N ARG A 100 -6.18 -11.13 -10.41
CA ARG A 100 -7.43 -11.13 -11.19
C ARG A 100 -8.05 -9.73 -11.33
N SER A 101 -7.60 -8.79 -10.51
CA SER A 101 -8.03 -7.39 -10.52
C SER A 101 -7.09 -6.53 -11.35
N PHE A 102 -7.68 -5.61 -12.10
CA PHE A 102 -6.97 -4.60 -12.89
C PHE A 102 -7.49 -3.20 -12.58
N GLY A 103 -6.66 -2.18 -12.75
CA GLY A 103 -6.99 -0.79 -12.44
C GLY A 103 -6.79 0.17 -13.59
N VAL A 104 -7.79 1.03 -13.82
CA VAL A 104 -7.63 2.26 -14.60
C VAL A 104 -8.24 3.45 -13.88
N ARG A 105 -7.68 4.64 -14.16
CA ARG A 105 -8.23 5.91 -13.71
C ARG A 105 -8.77 6.66 -14.92
N ILE A 106 -9.96 7.22 -14.79
CA ILE A 106 -10.51 8.13 -15.80
C ILE A 106 -10.74 9.47 -15.10
N ASP A 107 -10.24 10.55 -15.68
CA ASP A 107 -10.47 11.90 -15.16
C ASP A 107 -11.42 12.68 -16.07
N SER A 108 -12.25 13.51 -15.44
CA SER A 108 -12.85 14.69 -16.06
C SER A 108 -12.22 15.96 -15.48
N ASP A 109 -12.87 17.10 -15.69
CA ASP A 109 -12.46 18.37 -15.08
C ASP A 109 -12.61 18.31 -13.55
N ASP A 110 -13.72 17.76 -13.05
CA ASP A 110 -14.13 17.84 -11.65
C ASP A 110 -14.03 16.52 -10.88
N TYR A 111 -13.98 15.39 -11.59
CA TYR A 111 -14.10 14.05 -11.00
C TYR A 111 -12.96 13.13 -11.43
N ALA A 112 -12.62 12.22 -10.51
CA ALA A 112 -11.73 11.10 -10.74
C ALA A 112 -12.53 9.81 -10.54
N TYR A 113 -12.50 8.97 -11.57
CA TYR A 113 -13.19 7.68 -11.61
C TYR A 113 -12.15 6.57 -11.53
N LEU A 114 -12.06 5.94 -10.36
CA LEU A 114 -11.16 4.82 -10.15
C LEU A 114 -11.89 3.52 -10.42
N CYS A 115 -11.52 2.87 -11.52
CA CYS A 115 -12.13 1.65 -12.01
C CYS A 115 -11.27 0.45 -11.66
N ARG A 116 -11.81 -0.44 -10.82
CA ARG A 116 -11.31 -1.81 -10.68
C ARG A 116 -12.08 -2.73 -11.61
N LEU A 117 -11.34 -3.44 -12.45
CA LEU A 117 -11.82 -4.25 -13.55
C LEU A 117 -11.50 -5.72 -13.28
N ASN A 118 -12.49 -6.59 -13.44
CA ASN A 118 -12.34 -8.03 -13.25
C ASN A 118 -12.81 -8.74 -14.53
N PRO A 119 -11.92 -9.20 -15.43
CA PRO A 119 -12.33 -9.64 -16.76
C PRO A 119 -12.93 -11.07 -16.80
N HIS A 120 -13.22 -11.69 -15.66
CA HIS A 120 -13.63 -13.09 -15.59
C HIS A 120 -15.15 -13.26 -15.46
N GLN A 121 -15.63 -14.44 -15.84
CA GLN A 121 -17.03 -14.82 -15.72
C GLN A 121 -17.40 -15.09 -14.25
N GLY A 122 -18.60 -14.64 -13.84
CA GLY A 122 -19.10 -14.85 -12.47
C GLY A 122 -18.64 -13.78 -11.47
N GLU A 123 -18.03 -12.70 -11.95
CA GLU A 123 -17.56 -11.58 -11.15
C GLU A 123 -18.29 -10.30 -11.55
N TYR A 124 -18.35 -9.33 -10.63
CA TYR A 124 -18.62 -7.96 -11.04
C TYR A 124 -17.43 -7.47 -11.87
N ASN A 125 -17.62 -7.34 -13.18
CA ASN A 125 -16.59 -6.96 -14.12
C ASN A 125 -16.09 -5.52 -13.96
N LEU A 126 -16.88 -4.66 -13.31
CA LEU A 126 -16.52 -3.28 -13.02
C LEU A 126 -16.91 -2.91 -11.59
N TYR A 127 -16.00 -2.23 -10.90
CA TYR A 127 -16.29 -1.31 -9.81
C TYR A 127 -15.73 0.06 -10.19
N CYS A 128 -16.58 1.08 -10.27
CA CYS A 128 -16.19 2.46 -10.60
C CYS A 128 -16.48 3.37 -9.41
N TYR A 129 -15.44 3.74 -8.65
CA TYR A 129 -15.55 4.65 -7.53
C TYR A 129 -15.38 6.10 -7.99
N CYS A 130 -16.32 6.96 -7.62
CA CYS A 130 -16.43 8.32 -8.15
C CYS A 130 -16.05 9.32 -7.05
N TYR A 131 -14.93 10.03 -7.24
CA TYR A 131 -14.40 10.99 -6.28
C TYR A 131 -14.37 12.41 -6.87
N LYS A 132 -14.40 13.43 -6.00
CA LYS A 132 -13.93 14.77 -6.38
C LYS A 132 -12.43 14.71 -6.63
N LYS A 133 -12.02 15.05 -7.86
CA LYS A 133 -10.65 14.83 -8.34
C LYS A 133 -9.60 15.51 -7.47
N GLU A 134 -9.77 16.80 -7.24
CA GLU A 134 -8.82 17.61 -6.44
C GLU A 134 -8.68 17.07 -5.02
N TRP A 135 -9.79 16.68 -4.37
CA TRP A 135 -9.78 16.20 -3.00
C TRP A 135 -9.06 14.84 -2.87
N LEU A 136 -9.31 13.93 -3.82
CA LEU A 136 -8.62 12.65 -3.88
C LEU A 136 -7.12 12.84 -4.13
N ASP A 137 -6.76 13.66 -5.12
CA ASP A 137 -5.36 13.90 -5.50
C ASP A 137 -4.57 14.55 -4.35
N ASP A 138 -5.18 15.52 -3.67
CA ASP A 138 -4.58 16.16 -2.50
C ASP A 138 -4.40 15.18 -1.34
N HIS A 139 -5.39 14.32 -1.07
CA HIS A 139 -5.28 13.31 -0.03
C HIS A 139 -4.18 12.29 -0.35
N ILE A 140 -4.14 11.74 -1.58
CA ILE A 140 -3.11 10.78 -1.99
C ILE A 140 -1.71 11.41 -1.91
N ARG A 141 -1.54 12.63 -2.42
CA ARG A 141 -0.26 13.37 -2.36
C ARG A 141 0.22 13.59 -0.92
N ASN A 142 -0.70 13.82 0.02
CA ASN A 142 -0.35 13.93 1.43
C ASN A 142 -0.03 12.55 2.05
N ALA A 143 -0.80 11.51 1.71
CA ALA A 143 -0.57 10.15 2.16
C ALA A 143 0.78 9.58 1.71
N GLU A 144 1.30 10.01 0.55
CA GLU A 144 2.64 9.66 0.05
C GLU A 144 3.78 10.12 0.98
N LYS A 145 3.54 11.15 1.81
CA LYS A 145 4.48 11.58 2.85
C LYS A 145 4.61 10.55 3.98
N GLY A 146 3.71 9.57 4.06
CA GLY A 146 3.73 8.50 5.04
C GLY A 146 3.10 8.86 6.39
N ILE A 147 2.74 7.82 7.14
CA ILE A 147 2.10 7.90 8.45
C ILE A 147 3.18 7.91 9.52
N ARG A 148 3.18 8.96 10.35
CA ARG A 148 4.15 9.16 11.42
C ARG A 148 3.69 8.47 12.72
N PHE A 149 4.59 7.71 13.33
CA PHE A 149 4.43 7.20 14.69
C PHE A 149 5.41 7.90 15.62
N ILE A 150 4.90 8.39 16.76
CA ILE A 150 5.64 9.24 17.70
C ILE A 150 5.70 8.63 19.09
N THR A 151 6.59 9.15 19.95
CA THR A 151 6.51 8.99 21.40
C THR A 151 5.50 9.98 21.99
N PRO A 152 5.04 9.80 23.25
CA PRO A 152 4.20 10.79 23.93
C PRO A 152 4.82 12.20 24.00
N GLU A 153 6.15 12.31 24.04
CA GLU A 153 6.91 13.56 23.99
C GLU A 153 7.03 14.15 22.56
N TYR A 154 6.24 13.65 21.62
CA TYR A 154 6.17 14.15 20.25
C TYR A 154 7.39 13.87 19.37
N LYS A 155 8.27 12.96 19.80
CA LYS A 155 9.43 12.56 19.00
C LYS A 155 9.03 11.50 17.97
N GLU A 156 9.33 11.74 16.69
CA GLU A 156 9.14 10.73 15.64
C GLU A 156 9.98 9.47 15.94
N LYS A 157 9.30 8.33 16.06
CA LYS A 157 9.94 7.01 16.19
C LYS A 157 10.26 6.46 14.82
N PHE A 158 9.24 6.35 13.98
CA PHE A 158 9.34 5.83 12.62
C PHE A 158 8.16 6.31 11.79
N ARG A 159 8.24 6.04 10.48
CA ARG A 159 7.23 6.37 9.49
C ARG A 159 6.99 5.17 8.58
N ILE A 160 5.75 4.96 8.16
CA ILE A 160 5.34 3.89 7.24
C ILE A 160 4.53 4.46 6.06
N LYS A 161 4.41 3.72 4.96
CA LYS A 161 3.56 4.15 3.84
C LYS A 161 2.08 4.01 4.20
N ASP A 162 1.22 4.80 3.58
CA ASP A 162 -0.23 4.57 3.69
C ASP A 162 -0.59 3.15 3.21
N GLY A 163 -1.29 2.39 4.04
CA GLY A 163 -1.64 0.99 3.83
C GLY A 163 -0.65 -0.04 4.38
N ASP A 164 0.53 0.39 4.86
CA ASP A 164 1.45 -0.51 5.57
C ASP A 164 0.86 -0.95 6.91
N ARG A 165 1.48 -1.97 7.50
CA ARG A 165 1.07 -2.52 8.79
C ARG A 165 2.03 -2.11 9.90
N ILE A 166 1.53 -2.15 11.13
CA ILE A 166 2.33 -2.17 12.35
C ILE A 166 2.06 -3.48 13.08
N ARG A 167 3.04 -3.95 13.86
CA ARG A 167 2.85 -5.01 14.85
C ARG A 167 2.80 -4.40 16.23
N ILE A 168 1.72 -4.66 16.95
CA ILE A 168 1.55 -4.30 18.35
C ILE A 168 1.83 -5.56 19.18
N THR A 169 2.78 -5.49 20.11
CA THR A 169 3.05 -6.52 21.11
C THR A 169 2.55 -6.04 22.46
N TYR A 170 1.54 -6.69 23.02
CA TYR A 170 0.96 -6.36 24.31
C TYR A 170 1.86 -6.84 25.46
N SER A 171 1.58 -6.36 26.68
CA SER A 171 2.33 -6.73 27.89
C SER A 171 2.29 -8.23 28.21
N ASP A 172 1.27 -8.96 27.73
CA ASP A 172 1.16 -10.41 27.87
C ASP A 172 1.94 -11.19 26.78
N GLY A 173 2.66 -10.47 25.91
CA GLY A 173 3.45 -11.03 24.81
C GLY A 173 2.63 -11.37 23.55
N LYS A 174 1.29 -11.26 23.57
CA LYS A 174 0.49 -11.45 22.35
C LYS A 174 0.76 -10.35 21.36
N THR A 175 0.65 -10.69 20.09
CA THR A 175 0.86 -9.77 18.98
C THR A 175 -0.39 -9.62 18.13
N CYS A 176 -0.58 -8.44 17.55
CA CYS A 176 -1.52 -8.24 16.45
C CYS A 176 -0.93 -7.30 15.40
N ASP A 177 -1.21 -7.59 14.14
CA ASP A 177 -0.74 -6.81 13.01
C ASP A 177 -1.89 -5.98 12.44
N MET A 178 -1.78 -4.65 12.49
CA MET A 178 -2.84 -3.72 12.11
C MET A 178 -2.44 -2.93 10.87
N VAL A 179 -3.32 -2.91 9.86
CA VAL A 179 -3.17 -2.01 8.70
C VAL A 179 -3.36 -0.57 9.19
N CYS A 180 -2.55 0.34 8.68
CA CYS A 180 -2.63 1.75 9.02
C CYS A 180 -2.99 2.58 7.78
N ARG A 181 -3.95 3.50 7.94
CA ARG A 181 -4.34 4.43 6.87
C ARG A 181 -4.10 5.87 7.26
N TYR A 182 -3.59 6.64 6.31
CA TYR A 182 -3.33 8.06 6.47
C TYR A 182 -4.65 8.84 6.50
N ILE A 183 -4.80 9.77 7.44
CA ILE A 183 -5.94 10.68 7.53
C ILE A 183 -5.46 12.11 7.33
N ASP A 184 -4.54 12.56 8.20
CA ASP A 184 -3.83 13.83 8.09
C ASP A 184 -2.52 13.76 8.91
N GLU A 185 -1.83 14.89 9.11
CA GLU A 185 -0.55 14.96 9.84
C GLU A 185 -0.66 14.64 11.34
N TYR A 186 -1.88 14.62 11.89
CA TYR A 186 -2.17 14.45 13.31
C TYR A 186 -3.09 13.26 13.60
N HIS A 187 -3.72 12.67 12.58
CA HIS A 187 -4.63 11.55 12.72
C HIS A 187 -4.22 10.34 11.89
N VAL A 188 -4.47 9.16 12.43
CA VAL A 188 -4.19 7.87 11.81
C VAL A 188 -5.32 6.89 12.08
N GLU A 189 -5.66 6.08 11.09
CA GLU A 189 -6.46 4.88 11.32
C GLU A 189 -5.54 3.70 11.57
N VAL A 190 -5.75 2.97 12.66
CA VAL A 190 -5.05 1.73 13.01
C VAL A 190 -6.09 0.61 13.14
N GLY A 191 -6.11 -0.30 12.16
CA GLY A 191 -7.25 -1.19 11.96
C GLY A 191 -8.50 -0.37 11.66
N ASP A 192 -9.58 -0.63 12.40
CA ASP A 192 -10.86 0.09 12.25
C ASP A 192 -10.99 1.32 13.17
N ASN A 193 -9.93 1.71 13.88
CA ASN A 193 -9.98 2.78 14.87
C ASN A 193 -9.24 4.03 14.40
N LEU A 194 -9.91 5.18 14.48
CA LEU A 194 -9.32 6.50 14.26
C LEU A 194 -8.69 7.03 15.54
N TYR A 195 -7.45 7.51 15.46
CA TYR A 195 -6.72 8.09 16.59
C TYR A 195 -6.12 9.43 16.22
N HIS A 196 -6.02 10.32 17.20
CA HIS A 196 -4.97 11.33 17.19
C HIS A 196 -3.62 10.64 17.49
N ILE A 197 -2.53 11.03 16.82
CA ILE A 197 -1.23 10.33 16.96
C ILE A 197 -0.68 10.34 18.40
N CYS A 198 -0.94 11.39 19.18
CA CYS A 198 -0.57 11.43 20.61
C CYS A 198 -1.40 10.48 21.44
N GLU A 199 -2.71 10.40 21.19
CA GLU A 199 -3.60 9.48 21.90
C GLU A 199 -3.16 8.03 21.67
N PHE A 200 -2.80 7.69 20.43
CA PHE A 200 -2.26 6.37 20.12
C PHE A 200 -0.96 6.11 20.89
N ALA A 201 -0.01 7.06 20.88
CA ALA A 201 1.26 6.92 21.57
C ALA A 201 1.11 6.74 23.09
N GLU A 202 0.28 7.56 23.73
CA GLU A 202 -0.03 7.50 25.16
C GLU A 202 -0.70 6.16 25.52
N ARG A 203 -1.66 5.70 24.73
CA ARG A 203 -2.32 4.40 24.96
C ARG A 203 -1.35 3.23 24.86
N ILE A 204 -0.43 3.25 23.90
CA ILE A 204 0.59 2.20 23.76
C ILE A 204 1.50 2.17 24.99
N GLU A 205 1.97 3.34 25.44
CA GLU A 205 2.84 3.45 26.62
C GLU A 205 2.13 3.02 27.91
N GLN A 206 0.92 3.54 28.17
CA GLN A 206 0.14 3.23 29.39
C GLN A 206 -0.16 1.73 29.52
N ASN A 207 -0.39 1.05 28.40
CA ASN A 207 -0.64 -0.39 28.39
C ASN A 207 0.65 -1.23 28.39
N GLY A 208 1.83 -0.60 28.41
CA GLY A 208 3.12 -1.30 28.33
C GLY A 208 3.31 -2.06 27.01
N ALA A 209 2.60 -1.66 25.95
CA ALA A 209 2.69 -2.28 24.65
C ALA A 209 3.88 -1.74 23.85
N LYS A 210 4.35 -2.53 22.88
CA LYS A 210 5.40 -2.12 21.93
C LYS A 210 4.84 -2.12 20.53
N VAL A 211 5.30 -1.17 19.71
CA VAL A 211 4.90 -1.05 18.30
C VAL A 211 6.12 -1.00 17.43
N ILE A 212 6.12 -1.84 16.39
CA ILE A 212 7.12 -1.84 15.32
C ILE A 212 6.46 -1.73 13.94
N PRO A 213 7.14 -1.13 12.95
CA PRO A 213 6.64 -1.10 11.58
C PRO A 213 6.79 -2.45 10.88
N LEU A 214 5.84 -2.78 10.01
CA LEU A 214 5.89 -3.88 9.05
C LEU A 214 5.78 -3.30 7.64
N ARG A 215 6.90 -2.75 7.15
CA ARG A 215 6.96 -2.04 5.86
C ARG A 215 6.78 -3.03 4.70
N SER A 216 5.86 -2.72 3.78
CA SER A 216 5.60 -3.56 2.59
C SER A 216 6.80 -3.64 1.64
N ASP A 217 7.71 -2.66 1.66
CA ASP A 217 8.93 -2.66 0.85
C ASP A 217 10.09 -3.46 1.44
N LEU A 218 9.89 -4.11 2.59
CA LEU A 218 10.79 -5.14 3.10
C LEU A 218 10.24 -6.53 2.75
N PRO A 219 11.08 -7.47 2.30
CA PRO A 219 10.64 -8.83 2.02
C PRO A 219 10.20 -9.54 3.31
N GLU A 220 9.38 -10.57 3.20
CA GLU A 220 9.03 -11.39 4.37
C GLU A 220 10.25 -12.09 4.97
N THR A 221 11.20 -12.49 4.11
CA THR A 221 12.44 -13.16 4.50
C THR A 221 13.59 -12.75 3.58
N CYS A 222 14.79 -12.65 4.12
CA CYS A 222 16.02 -12.53 3.33
C CYS A 222 17.17 -13.34 3.95
N TYR A 223 18.25 -13.48 3.20
CA TYR A 223 19.52 -14.04 3.66
C TYR A 223 20.52 -12.91 3.93
N ALA A 224 21.39 -13.09 4.91
CA ALA A 224 22.49 -12.16 5.20
C ALA A 224 23.71 -12.93 5.73
N THR A 225 24.85 -12.26 5.84
CA THR A 225 26.02 -12.77 6.57
C THR A 225 26.07 -12.16 7.96
N LEU A 226 26.21 -12.98 9.00
CA LEU A 226 26.29 -12.51 10.38
C LEU A 226 27.57 -11.67 10.59
N PRO A 227 27.48 -10.43 11.10
CA PRO A 227 28.65 -9.62 11.40
C PRO A 227 29.59 -10.30 12.41
N GLY A 228 30.85 -10.48 12.02
CA GLY A 228 31.90 -11.07 12.85
C GLY A 228 32.21 -12.54 12.52
N THR A 229 31.20 -13.38 12.26
CA THR A 229 31.42 -14.80 11.92
C THR A 229 31.35 -15.08 10.41
N ASP A 230 30.68 -14.22 9.63
CA ASP A 230 30.37 -14.43 8.20
C ASP A 230 29.52 -15.69 7.92
N GLU A 231 28.83 -16.24 8.94
CA GLU A 231 27.85 -17.32 8.77
C GLU A 231 26.61 -16.83 8.01
N VAL A 232 26.01 -17.71 7.22
CA VAL A 232 24.76 -17.40 6.52
C VAL A 232 23.59 -17.50 7.49
N ILE A 233 22.83 -16.41 7.57
CA ILE A 233 21.66 -16.29 8.45
C ILE A 233 20.40 -15.96 7.64
N ILE A 234 19.26 -16.38 8.16
CA ILE A 234 17.94 -16.10 7.61
C ILE A 234 17.24 -15.13 8.54
N ILE A 235 16.72 -14.04 7.98
CA ILE A 235 16.07 -12.96 8.72
C ILE A 235 14.62 -12.87 8.28
N LYS A 236 13.70 -12.81 9.25
CA LYS A 236 12.26 -12.61 9.01
C LYS A 236 11.82 -11.22 9.44
N ARG A 237 11.02 -10.56 8.60
CA ARG A 237 10.55 -9.20 8.85
C ARG A 237 9.69 -9.14 10.12
N GLY A 238 10.01 -8.19 10.99
CA GLY A 238 9.27 -7.96 12.24
C GLY A 238 9.61 -8.94 13.37
N GLU A 239 10.66 -9.75 13.22
CA GLU A 239 11.20 -10.62 14.27
C GLU A 239 12.57 -10.12 14.74
N SER A 240 12.89 -10.33 16.02
CA SER A 240 14.22 -10.03 16.57
C SER A 240 15.12 -11.25 16.45
N GLY A 241 16.40 -11.03 16.16
CA GLY A 241 17.36 -12.11 15.97
C GLY A 241 17.30 -12.73 14.56
N TYR A 242 17.84 -13.92 14.43
CA TYR A 242 17.99 -14.60 13.15
C TYR A 242 17.88 -16.12 13.31
N TYR A 243 17.76 -16.81 12.18
CA TYR A 243 17.83 -18.27 12.09
C TYR A 243 19.12 -18.69 11.38
N THR A 244 19.68 -19.82 11.79
CA THR A 244 20.85 -20.40 11.13
C THR A 244 20.46 -20.99 9.77
N CYS A 245 21.35 -20.85 8.78
CA CYS A 245 21.21 -21.52 7.49
C CYS A 245 22.06 -22.80 7.48
N GLU A 246 21.44 -23.96 7.21
CA GLU A 246 22.14 -25.25 7.14
C GLU A 246 23.18 -25.33 6.02
N TYR A 247 23.09 -24.45 5.02
CA TYR A 247 24.05 -24.35 3.91
C TYR A 247 25.23 -23.42 4.21
N SER A 248 25.31 -22.85 5.42
CA SER A 248 26.45 -22.04 5.84
C SER A 248 27.72 -22.89 5.96
N THR A 249 28.84 -22.35 5.52
CA THR A 249 30.16 -23.03 5.57
C THR A 249 31.21 -22.14 6.24
N ASP A 250 32.42 -22.68 6.47
CA ASP A 250 33.56 -21.89 6.94
C ASP A 250 34.18 -21.01 5.83
N ASP A 251 33.78 -21.18 4.56
CA ASP A 251 34.25 -20.36 3.45
C ASP A 251 33.40 -19.08 3.33
N LYS A 252 33.98 -17.97 3.76
CA LYS A 252 33.37 -16.63 3.72
C LYS A 252 33.01 -16.18 2.31
N THR A 253 33.82 -16.54 1.32
CA THR A 253 33.59 -16.14 -0.08
C THR A 253 32.39 -16.90 -0.63
N PHE A 254 32.33 -18.20 -0.34
CA PHE A 254 31.18 -19.03 -0.69
C PHE A 254 29.89 -18.52 -0.02
N ASN A 255 29.93 -18.22 1.28
CA ASN A 255 28.75 -17.73 2.00
C ASN A 255 28.20 -16.42 1.43
N ARG A 256 29.08 -15.47 1.05
CA ARG A 256 28.66 -14.23 0.40
C ARG A 256 28.01 -14.47 -0.95
N ALA A 257 28.61 -15.33 -1.79
CA ALA A 257 28.04 -15.70 -3.07
C ALA A 257 26.69 -16.41 -2.91
N LEU A 258 26.54 -17.25 -1.89
CA LEU A 258 25.28 -17.92 -1.56
C LEU A 258 24.19 -16.92 -1.14
N VAL A 259 24.52 -15.95 -0.29
CA VAL A 259 23.56 -14.89 0.10
C VAL A 259 23.11 -14.08 -1.12
N ASP A 260 24.05 -13.67 -1.98
CA ASP A 260 23.74 -12.91 -3.19
C ASP A 260 22.85 -13.70 -4.16
N ASP A 261 23.15 -14.99 -4.39
CA ASP A 261 22.34 -15.88 -5.21
C ASP A 261 20.90 -16.03 -4.67
N ARG A 262 20.78 -16.33 -3.36
CA ARG A 262 19.46 -16.54 -2.74
C ARG A 262 18.60 -15.29 -2.77
N ASN A 263 19.17 -14.14 -2.42
CA ASN A 263 18.43 -12.88 -2.44
C ASN A 263 18.09 -12.44 -3.86
N SER A 264 18.96 -12.65 -4.84
CA SER A 264 18.66 -12.36 -6.26
C SER A 264 17.48 -13.20 -6.76
N ASN A 265 17.44 -14.49 -6.41
CA ASN A 265 16.32 -15.38 -6.74
C ASN A 265 15.00 -14.97 -6.06
N LEU A 266 15.07 -14.29 -4.92
CA LEU A 266 13.92 -13.73 -4.20
C LEU A 266 13.57 -12.30 -4.63
N GLY A 267 14.33 -11.68 -5.54
CA GLY A 267 14.17 -10.28 -5.93
C GLY A 267 14.50 -9.28 -4.81
N VAL A 268 15.28 -9.70 -3.81
CA VAL A 268 15.65 -8.86 -2.66
C VAL A 268 16.90 -8.04 -2.99
N SER A 269 16.77 -6.72 -2.91
CA SER A 269 17.86 -5.76 -3.11
C SER A 269 18.83 -5.71 -1.93
N LYS A 270 20.05 -5.24 -2.18
CA LYS A 270 21.07 -5.05 -1.12
C LYS A 270 20.61 -4.08 -0.03
N ALA A 271 19.93 -2.99 -0.41
CA ALA A 271 19.32 -2.06 0.54
C ALA A 271 18.31 -2.74 1.47
N GLN A 272 17.48 -3.65 0.94
CA GLN A 272 16.54 -4.43 1.76
C GLN A 272 17.27 -5.41 2.69
N VAL A 273 18.32 -6.09 2.22
CA VAL A 273 19.13 -7.01 3.06
C VAL A 273 19.70 -6.26 4.28
N GLU A 274 20.31 -5.11 4.05
CA GLU A 274 20.92 -4.32 5.13
C GLU A 274 19.88 -3.75 6.09
N ALA A 275 18.72 -3.31 5.58
CA ALA A 275 17.61 -2.87 6.43
C ALA A 275 17.00 -4.02 7.25
N MET A 276 16.87 -5.22 6.68
CA MET A 276 16.45 -6.42 7.40
C MET A 276 17.46 -6.80 8.49
N LEU A 277 18.76 -6.76 8.19
CA LEU A 277 19.83 -7.00 9.15
C LEU A 277 19.76 -6.00 10.30
N ALA A 278 19.67 -4.70 10.02
CA ALA A 278 19.55 -3.67 11.04
C ALA A 278 18.28 -3.86 11.90
N GLY A 279 17.13 -4.14 11.27
CA GLY A 279 15.86 -4.36 11.96
C GLY A 279 15.91 -5.53 12.93
N SER A 280 16.49 -6.65 12.49
CA SER A 280 16.63 -7.86 13.32
C SER A 280 17.59 -7.70 14.50
N MET A 281 18.68 -6.94 14.32
CA MET A 281 19.74 -6.78 15.32
C MET A 281 19.47 -5.64 16.30
N PHE A 282 18.89 -4.54 15.83
CA PHE A 282 18.77 -3.28 16.59
C PHE A 282 17.33 -2.81 16.79
N GLY A 283 16.35 -3.51 16.23
CA GLY A 283 14.93 -3.16 16.30
C GLY A 283 14.42 -2.55 15.00
N TRP A 284 13.15 -2.80 14.68
CA TRP A 284 12.54 -2.43 13.39
C TRP A 284 12.09 -0.95 13.32
N ASP A 285 12.05 -0.26 14.45
CA ASP A 285 11.72 1.16 14.56
C ASP A 285 12.93 2.09 14.38
N VAL A 286 14.15 1.56 14.25
CA VAL A 286 15.34 2.38 14.00
C VAL A 286 15.40 2.84 12.54
N PRO A 287 15.98 4.02 12.24
CA PRO A 287 16.11 4.50 10.85
C PRO A 287 16.88 3.56 9.92
N ALA A 288 17.86 2.81 10.45
CA ALA A 288 18.60 1.83 9.68
C ALA A 288 17.74 0.62 9.27
N ALA A 289 16.57 0.39 9.87
CA ALA A 289 15.64 -0.65 9.43
C ALA A 289 14.69 -0.20 8.30
N ASP A 290 15.02 0.90 7.63
CA ASP A 290 14.31 1.42 6.45
C ASP A 290 15.21 1.28 5.21
N PRO A 291 14.78 0.57 4.15
CA PRO A 291 15.55 0.43 2.91
C PRO A 291 15.98 1.77 2.30
N LYS A 292 15.21 2.85 2.51
CA LYS A 292 15.53 4.20 2.01
C LYS A 292 16.74 4.83 2.69
N SER A 293 17.26 4.21 3.75
CA SER A 293 18.50 4.66 4.42
C SER A 293 19.76 4.21 3.67
N TYR A 294 19.64 3.41 2.61
CA TYR A 294 20.75 2.81 1.88
C TYR A 294 20.73 3.18 0.40
N ASP A 295 21.90 3.18 -0.23
CA ASP A 295 22.04 3.22 -1.68
C ASP A 295 21.79 1.85 -2.34
N GLU A 296 21.85 1.80 -3.66
CA GLU A 296 21.68 0.56 -4.45
C GLU A 296 22.67 -0.56 -4.10
N ASN A 297 23.80 -0.22 -3.49
CA ASN A 297 24.84 -1.16 -3.07
C ASN A 297 24.71 -1.59 -1.61
N GLY A 298 23.68 -1.13 -0.88
CA GLY A 298 23.49 -1.42 0.54
C GLY A 298 24.35 -0.55 1.46
N LYS A 299 24.91 0.56 0.99
CA LYS A 299 25.68 1.47 1.84
C LYS A 299 24.77 2.56 2.41
N LEU A 300 24.89 2.81 3.72
CA LEU A 300 24.14 3.88 4.40
C LEU A 300 24.38 5.24 3.76
N LEU A 301 23.29 5.94 3.40
CA LEU A 301 23.31 7.26 2.76
C LEU A 301 23.74 8.37 3.72
N HIS A 302 23.33 8.30 4.99
CA HIS A 302 23.66 9.28 6.02
C HIS A 302 23.98 8.61 7.35
N ASN A 303 24.98 9.12 8.06
CA ASN A 303 25.37 8.62 9.36
C ASN A 303 24.32 9.07 10.40
N PRO A 304 23.79 8.19 11.28
CA PRO A 304 22.72 8.53 12.23
C PRO A 304 23.00 9.73 13.15
N LYS A 305 24.28 10.14 13.29
CA LYS A 305 24.69 11.29 14.09
C LYS A 305 24.25 12.64 13.50
N ASP A 306 24.02 12.74 12.19
CA ASP A 306 23.70 14.04 11.56
C ASP A 306 22.22 14.43 11.70
N ARG A 307 21.35 13.55 12.24
CA ARG A 307 19.94 13.85 12.51
C ARG A 307 19.66 14.28 13.96
N GLY A 308 20.69 14.38 14.80
CA GLY A 308 20.58 14.76 16.21
C GLY A 308 20.56 16.27 16.49
N ASP A 309 20.93 17.11 15.53
CA ASP A 309 21.15 18.55 15.73
C ASP A 309 20.39 19.44 14.72
N ALA A 310 19.09 19.20 14.56
CA ALA A 310 18.19 20.22 14.00
C ALA A 310 17.20 20.63 15.10
N ARG A 311 17.52 21.76 15.73
CA ARG A 311 16.72 22.48 16.72
C ARG A 311 15.36 22.92 16.19
#